data_AF-A0A935MYU4-F1
#
_entry.id   AF-A0A935MYU4-F1
#
_cell.length_a   1.000
_cell.length_b   1.000
_cell.length_c   1.000
_cell.angle_alpha   90.00
_cell.angle_beta   90.00
_cell.angle_gamma   90.00
#
_symmetry.space_group_name_H-M   'P 1'
#
loop_
_entity.id
_entity.type
_entity.pdbx_description
1 polymer ?
#
loop_
_entity_poly.entity_id
_entity_poly.type
_entity_poly.pdbx_seq_one_letter_code
_entity_poly.pdbx_strand_id
1 'polypeptide(L)'
;MRTIYLSVIRNGLVRKLSIDMAFLASHNKIRLPKYYFEEGLYLSYKKDLKQQSVEEYFLTKDKVKKEDNDFYYFDFPFKVEQVFDISI
;
A
#
# COMPACT_ATOMS: atom_id res chain seq x y z
N MET A 1 16.69 1.10 0.41
CA MET A 1 15.28 1.32 0.77
C MET A 1 14.61 -0.05 0.84
N ARG A 2 13.80 -0.29 1.87
CA ARG A 2 13.06 -1.56 1.99
C ARG A 2 11.84 -1.53 1.07
N THR A 3 11.57 -2.61 0.36
CA THR A 3 10.41 -2.70 -0.52
C THR A 3 9.15 -2.87 0.33
N ILE A 4 8.16 -2.02 0.10
CA ILE A 4 6.84 -2.11 0.71
C ILE A 4 5.92 -2.92 -0.20
N TYR A 5 5.07 -3.75 0.40
CA TYR A 5 4.07 -4.53 -0.31
C TYR A 5 2.65 -4.13 0.10
N LEU A 6 1.77 -4.07 -0.88
CA LEU A 6 0.32 -4.16 -0.67
C LEU A 6 -0.07 -5.64 -0.63
N SER A 7 -1.01 -5.97 0.22
CA SER A 7 -1.58 -7.30 0.33
C SER A 7 -3.01 -7.30 -0.21
N VAL A 8 -3.40 -8.39 -0.86
CA VAL A 8 -4.79 -8.65 -1.24
C VAL A 8 -5.13 -10.10 -0.92
N ILE A 9 -6.31 -10.34 -0.36
CA ILE A 9 -6.80 -11.67 -0.07
C ILE A 9 -7.74 -12.09 -1.20
N ARG A 10 -7.39 -13.16 -1.90
CA ARG A 10 -8.22 -13.74 -2.96
C ARG A 10 -8.32 -15.25 -2.78
N ASN A 11 -9.53 -15.76 -2.68
CA ASN A 11 -9.80 -17.20 -2.47
C ASN A 11 -9.03 -17.79 -1.27
N GLY A 12 -8.84 -17.02 -0.19
CA GLY A 12 -8.07 -17.43 0.99
C GLY A 12 -6.54 -17.37 0.83
N LEU A 13 -6.02 -16.96 -0.32
CA LEU A 13 -4.59 -16.74 -0.56
C LEU A 13 -4.25 -15.25 -0.45
N VAL A 14 -3.21 -14.92 0.31
CA VAL A 14 -2.65 -13.57 0.39
C VAL A 14 -1.65 -13.38 -0.74
N ARG A 15 -1.91 -12.42 -1.63
CA ARG A 15 -0.99 -12.02 -2.69
C ARG A 15 -0.35 -10.69 -2.35
N LYS A 16 0.97 -10.60 -2.52
CA LYS A 16 1.74 -9.39 -2.28
C LYS A 16 2.05 -8.68 -3.60
N LEU A 17 1.82 -7.37 -3.63
CA LEU A 17 2.10 -6.49 -4.76
C LEU A 17 3.13 -5.43 -4.32
N SER A 18 4.29 -5.41 -4.94
CA SER A 18 5.31 -4.40 -4.66
C SER A 18 4.84 -3.02 -5.12
N ILE A 19 4.94 -2.02 -4.26
CA ILE A 19 4.67 -0.64 -4.67
C ILE A 19 5.88 -0.02 -5.36
N ASP A 20 5.61 0.99 -6.18
CA ASP A 20 6.65 1.81 -6.77
C ASP A 20 7.34 2.68 -5.71
N MET A 21 8.49 2.22 -5.23
CA MET A 21 9.26 2.89 -4.19
C MET A 21 9.86 4.22 -4.66
N ALA A 22 10.21 4.36 -5.95
CA ALA A 22 10.79 5.60 -6.47
C ALA A 22 9.73 6.71 -6.49
N PHE A 23 8.51 6.37 -6.90
CA PHE A 23 7.39 7.30 -6.87
C PHE A 23 6.99 7.64 -5.44
N LEU A 24 6.93 6.65 -4.55
CA LEU A 24 6.62 6.86 -3.13
C LEU A 24 7.65 7.80 -2.48
N ALA A 25 8.95 7.55 -2.67
CA ALA A 25 9.99 8.38 -2.06
C ALA A 25 9.97 9.83 -2.53
N SER A 26 9.61 10.07 -3.80
CA SER A 26 9.63 11.42 -4.39
C SER A 26 8.35 12.22 -4.12
N HIS A 27 7.19 11.54 -4.03
CA HIS A 27 5.88 12.20 -3.98
C HIS A 27 5.07 11.88 -2.72
N ASN A 28 5.55 10.98 -1.86
CA ASN A 28 4.83 10.44 -0.72
C ASN A 28 3.42 9.91 -1.07
N LYS A 29 3.32 9.24 -2.23
CA LYS A 29 2.10 8.68 -2.78
C LYS A 29 2.31 7.27 -3.28
N ILE A 30 1.30 6.42 -3.15
CA ILE A 30 1.27 5.10 -3.77
C ILE A 30 0.76 5.27 -5.20
N ARG A 31 1.59 4.90 -6.16
CA ARG A 31 1.20 4.76 -7.57
C ARG A 31 0.89 3.30 -7.86
N LEU A 32 -0.35 3.01 -8.23
CA LEU A 32 -0.84 1.66 -8.49
C LEU A 32 -1.37 1.56 -9.92
N PRO A 33 -0.83 0.68 -10.77
CA PRO A 33 -1.40 0.41 -12.08
C PRO A 33 -2.85 -0.08 -11.97
N LYS A 34 -3.76 0.44 -12.80
CA LYS A 34 -5.20 0.12 -12.73
C LYS A 34 -5.49 -1.37 -12.89
N TYR A 35 -4.69 -2.08 -13.68
CA TYR A 35 -4.84 -3.52 -13.89
C TYR A 35 -4.41 -4.37 -12.67
N TYR A 36 -3.65 -3.81 -11.73
CA TYR A 36 -3.36 -4.44 -10.45
C TYR A 36 -4.37 -4.07 -9.35
N PHE A 37 -5.29 -3.15 -9.62
CA PHE A 37 -6.30 -2.78 -8.64
C PHE A 37 -7.29 -3.92 -8.46
N GLU A 38 -7.29 -4.50 -7.26
CA GLU A 38 -8.23 -5.53 -6.82
C GLU A 38 -8.98 -5.01 -5.58
N GLU A 39 -10.27 -5.33 -5.47
CA GLU A 39 -11.04 -4.99 -4.27
C GLU A 39 -10.44 -5.71 -3.06
N GLY A 40 -10.29 -4.99 -1.95
CA GLY A 40 -9.65 -5.51 -0.75
C GLY A 40 -8.12 -5.44 -0.75
N LEU A 41 -7.49 -4.65 -1.64
CA LEU A 41 -6.10 -4.25 -1.46
C LEU A 41 -5.92 -3.47 -0.16
N TYR A 42 -4.92 -3.84 0.63
CA TYR A 42 -4.59 -3.15 1.87
C TYR A 42 -3.08 -3.06 2.11
N LEU A 43 -2.72 -2.11 2.95
CA LEU A 43 -1.38 -1.92 3.48
C LEU A 43 -1.39 -2.23 4.98
N SER A 44 -0.57 -3.16 5.43
CA SER A 44 -0.41 -3.45 6.86
C SER A 44 0.55 -2.45 7.51
N TYR A 45 0.09 -1.75 8.54
CA TYR A 45 0.88 -0.75 9.26
C TYR A 45 0.73 -0.89 10.79
N LYS A 46 1.69 -0.33 11.52
CA LYS A 46 1.67 -0.19 12.97
C LYS A 46 1.39 1.27 13.32
N LYS A 47 0.29 1.48 14.05
CA LYS A 47 -0.10 2.82 14.51
C LYS A 47 0.95 3.44 15.43
N ASP A 48 1.55 2.62 16.30
CA ASP A 48 2.68 2.98 17.15
C ASP A 48 3.78 1.93 16.99
N LEU A 49 5.04 2.36 16.81
CA LEU A 49 6.19 1.47 16.67
C LEU A 49 6.41 0.60 17.92
N LYS A 50 5.94 1.06 19.09
CA LYS A 50 6.01 0.33 20.37
C LYS A 50 4.87 -0.68 20.56
N GLN A 51 3.78 -0.55 19.80
CA GLN A 51 2.65 -1.48 19.88
C GLN A 51 2.84 -2.65 18.93
N GLN A 52 2.40 -3.84 19.37
CA GLN A 52 2.44 -5.06 18.55
C GLN A 52 1.24 -5.18 17.60
N SER A 53 0.20 -4.36 17.75
CA SER A 53 -0.98 -4.38 16.89
C SER A 53 -0.67 -3.88 15.48
N VAL A 54 -0.99 -4.71 14.50
CA VAL A 54 -0.93 -4.39 13.08
C VAL A 54 -2.34 -4.08 12.62
N GLU A 55 -2.52 -2.94 11.98
CA GLU A 55 -3.78 -2.49 11.39
C GLU A 55 -3.68 -2.56 9.86
N GLU A 56 -4.82 -2.71 9.19
CA GLU A 56 -4.93 -2.81 7.74
C GLU A 56 -5.54 -1.53 7.17
N TYR A 57 -4.78 -0.84 6.32
CA TYR A 57 -5.28 0.32 5.58
C TYR A 57 -5.70 -0.09 4.18
N PHE A 58 -7.00 -0.21 3.96
CA PHE A 58 -7.55 -0.58 2.65
C PHE A 58 -7.45 0.56 1.62
N LEU A 59 -6.98 0.23 0.42
CA LEU A 59 -6.95 1.09 -0.76
C LEU A 59 -8.22 0.87 -1.56
N THR A 60 -9.26 1.63 -1.23
CA THR A 60 -10.57 1.59 -1.88
C THR A 60 -10.70 2.71 -2.91
N LYS A 61 -11.64 2.58 -3.86
CA LYS A 61 -11.81 3.56 -4.95
C LYS A 61 -12.13 4.98 -4.43
N ASP A 62 -12.82 5.11 -3.31
CA ASP A 62 -13.11 6.41 -2.66
C ASP A 62 -11.85 7.13 -2.14
N LYS A 63 -10.76 6.39 -1.91
CA LYS A 63 -9.47 6.96 -1.46
C LYS A 63 -8.54 7.35 -2.61
N VAL A 64 -8.94 7.11 -3.86
CA VAL A 64 -8.19 7.54 -5.04
C VAL A 64 -8.17 9.06 -5.08
N LYS A 65 -6.97 9.64 -4.96
CA LYS A 65 -6.78 11.10 -4.96
C LYS A 65 -6.63 11.67 -6.36
N LYS A 66 -6.07 10.87 -7.25
CA LYS A 66 -5.93 11.17 -8.66
C LYS A 66 -5.96 9.86 -9.43
N GLU A 67 -6.47 9.92 -10.65
CA GLU A 67 -6.30 8.87 -11.64
C GLU A 67 -5.81 9.47 -12.96
N ASP A 68 -4.93 8.74 -13.64
CA ASP A 68 -4.59 8.99 -15.04
C ASP A 68 -5.08 7.79 -15.88
N ASN A 69 -4.68 7.67 -17.14
CA ASN A 69 -5.14 6.57 -18.00
C ASN A 69 -4.77 5.18 -17.44
N ASP A 70 -3.55 5.04 -16.91
CA ASP A 70 -3.00 3.73 -16.54
C ASP A 70 -2.85 3.50 -15.03
N PHE A 71 -2.95 4.56 -14.21
CA PHE A 71 -2.63 4.51 -12.78
C PHE A 71 -3.69 5.14 -11.88
N TYR A 72 -3.86 4.55 -10.70
CA TYR A 72 -4.47 5.15 -9.53
C TYR A 72 -3.40 5.68 -8.59
N TYR A 73 -3.65 6.85 -8.00
CA TYR A 73 -2.77 7.47 -7.02
C TYR A 73 -3.49 7.58 -5.68
N PHE A 74 -2.85 7.04 -4.65
CA PHE A 74 -3.32 7.11 -3.26
C PHE A 74 -2.33 7.90 -2.42
N ASP A 75 -2.83 8.63 -1.42
CA ASP A 75 -1.96 9.23 -0.42
C ASP A 75 -1.32 8.13 0.44
N PHE A 76 -0.08 8.37 0.86
CA PHE A 76 0.60 7.51 1.83
C PHE A 76 0.65 8.25 3.18
N PRO A 77 -0.33 8.02 4.08
CA PRO A 77 -0.44 8.76 5.34
C PRO A 77 0.49 8.24 6.44
N PHE A 78 1.34 7.26 6.14
CA PHE A 78 2.18 6.56 7.12
C PHE A 78 3.65 6.92 6.95
N LYS A 79 4.45 6.69 7.99
CA LYS A 79 5.91 6.61 7.83
C LYS A 79 6.29 5.23 7.32
N VAL A 80 7.35 5.15 6.51
CA VAL A 80 7.89 3.87 6.00
C VAL A 80 8.20 2.90 7.14
N GLU A 81 8.66 3.40 8.28
CA GLU A 81 8.98 2.63 9.49
C GLU A 81 7.74 1.96 10.12
N GLN A 82 6.55 2.52 9.90
CA GLN A 82 5.30 1.99 10.42
C GLN A 82 4.76 0.84 9.56
N VAL A 83 5.26 0.63 8.34
CA VAL A 83 4.76 -0.43 7.46
C VAL A 83 5.31 -1.79 7.89
N PHE A 84 4.41 -2.76 8.11
CA PHE A 84 4.76 -4.05 8.73
C PHE A 84 5.16 -5.13 7.72
N ASP A 85 4.86 -4.95 6.43
CA ASP A 85 5.12 -5.93 5.38
C ASP A 85 6.22 -5.43 4.41
N ILE A 86 7.44 -5.36 4.95
CA ILE A 86 8.66 -4.93 4.26
C ILE A 86 9.57 -6.13 3.99
N SER A 87 10.05 -6.28 2.76
CA SER A 87 11.16 -7.23 2.49
C SER A 87 12.47 -6.67 3.05
N ILE A 88 13.19 -7.52 3.78
CA ILE A 88 14.55 -7.30 4.28
C ILE A 88 15.56 -7.42 3.13
#